data_AF-A0A101SV42-F1
#
_entry.id   AF-A0A101SV42-F1
#
_cell.length_a   1.000
_cell.length_b   1.000
_cell.length_c   1.000
_cell.angle_alpha   90.00
_cell.angle_beta   90.00
_cell.angle_gamma   90.00
#
_symmetry.space_group_name_H-M   'P 1'
#
loop_
_entity.id
_entity.type
_entity.pdbx_description
1 polymer ?
#
loop_
_entity_poly.entity_id
_entity_poly.type
_entity_poly.pdbx_seq_one_letter_code
_entity_poly.pdbx_strand_id
1 'polypeptide(L)'
;MQGPNDISRSPRLTDLATLVRLPAALSVPGDVLAGAVASTGRVRPRTAATMASSVALYWAGMALNDYADATVDAVERPERPIPSGRVGRRTALATACGLTAAGLGLAALAGGRAALGVAVPLTGLVWAYDLRLKSTAAGPAAMAGARALNVLAGAEPGRRSSALPAALLVGAHTYTVTALSRHEVTGAPRSVPAATLAGTAATALAAGALPSLRRTGRGRPDGRAARIGAAAGALAYLTTYGGAQARAAHHPSAANVRQAVGAGILSLMPLQAALTASGGAPALAGLLAAAHPTARRLARKVSPT
;
A
#
# COMPACT_ATOMS: atom_id res chain seq x y z
N MET A 1 -47.01 0.35 -16.15
CA MET A 1 -46.14 0.27 -14.96
C MET A 1 -45.01 1.28 -15.15
N GLN A 2 -45.06 2.39 -14.41
CA GLN A 2 -44.02 3.42 -14.42
C GLN A 2 -42.78 2.85 -13.71
N GLY A 3 -41.64 2.85 -14.40
CA GLY A 3 -40.36 2.45 -13.79
C GLY A 3 -40.01 3.38 -12.63
N PRO A 4 -39.31 2.91 -11.59
CA PRO A 4 -38.91 3.77 -10.49
C PRO A 4 -38.03 4.89 -11.02
N ASN A 5 -38.48 6.13 -10.80
CA ASN A 5 -37.70 7.33 -11.01
C ASN A 5 -36.38 7.20 -10.25
N ASP A 6 -35.28 7.00 -10.99
CA ASP A 6 -33.91 7.03 -10.47
C ASP A 6 -33.56 8.49 -10.17
N ILE A 7 -34.15 9.03 -9.10
CA ILE A 7 -33.77 10.34 -8.56
C ILE A 7 -32.37 10.14 -7.99
N SER A 8 -31.37 10.39 -8.83
CA SER A 8 -29.96 10.46 -8.50
C SER A 8 -29.76 11.46 -7.36
N ARG A 9 -29.91 11.01 -6.10
CA ARG A 9 -29.43 11.77 -4.95
C ARG A 9 -27.94 11.95 -5.13
N SER A 10 -27.47 13.19 -5.18
CA SER A 10 -26.03 13.48 -5.11
C SER A 10 -25.46 12.77 -3.88
N PRO A 11 -24.37 12.00 -4.04
CA PRO A 11 -23.82 11.22 -2.93
C PRO A 11 -23.39 12.14 -1.81
N ARG A 12 -23.61 11.73 -0.55
CA ARG A 12 -23.11 12.51 0.59
C ARG A 12 -21.59 12.37 0.65
N LEU A 13 -20.90 13.38 1.19
CA LEU A 13 -19.44 13.32 1.39
C LEU A 13 -19.00 12.10 2.20
N THR A 14 -19.84 11.65 3.13
CA THR A 14 -19.63 10.42 3.90
C THR A 14 -19.61 9.18 3.03
N ASP A 15 -20.49 9.10 2.02
CA ASP A 15 -20.57 7.96 1.11
C ASP A 15 -19.34 7.91 0.18
N LEU A 16 -18.88 9.08 -0.28
CA LEU A 16 -17.63 9.19 -1.03
C LEU A 16 -16.41 8.82 -0.18
N ALA A 17 -16.37 9.23 1.10
CA ALA A 17 -15.30 8.85 2.02
C ALA A 17 -15.26 7.34 2.30
N THR A 18 -16.42 6.67 2.36
CA THR A 18 -16.51 5.21 2.45
C THR A 18 -16.04 4.54 1.15
N LEU A 19 -16.48 5.05 -0.01
CA LEU A 19 -16.09 4.53 -1.33
C LEU A 19 -14.56 4.49 -1.50
N VAL A 20 -13.87 5.58 -1.11
CA VAL A 20 -12.41 5.67 -1.26
C VAL A 20 -11.64 5.06 -0.09
N ARG A 21 -12.33 4.47 0.89
CA ARG A 21 -11.75 3.90 2.12
C ARG A 21 -10.78 4.88 2.79
N LEU A 22 -11.25 6.10 3.05
CA LEU A 22 -10.44 7.27 3.43
C LEU A 22 -9.30 6.97 4.44
N PRO A 23 -9.52 6.24 5.55
CA PRO A 23 -8.45 6.00 6.53
C PRO A 23 -7.32 5.09 6.03
N ALA A 24 -7.59 4.17 5.09
CA ALA A 24 -6.59 3.24 4.59
C ALA A 24 -5.52 3.96 3.73
N ALA A 25 -5.85 5.14 3.18
CA ALA A 25 -4.92 5.98 2.46
C ALA A 25 -3.75 6.49 3.33
N LEU A 26 -3.88 6.49 4.66
CA LEU A 26 -2.79 6.89 5.57
C LEU A 26 -1.55 5.99 5.48
N SER A 27 -1.69 4.78 4.96
CA SER A 27 -0.57 3.85 4.74
C SER A 27 0.26 4.15 3.49
N VAL A 28 -0.27 4.97 2.59
CA VAL A 28 0.27 5.18 1.23
C VAL A 28 1.43 6.19 1.21
N PRO A 29 1.40 7.33 1.93
CA PRO A 29 2.52 8.28 1.97
C PRO A 29 3.85 7.68 2.46
N GLY A 30 3.80 6.60 3.24
CA GLY A 30 5.00 5.91 3.73
C GLY A 30 5.86 5.32 2.62
N ASP A 31 5.28 4.87 1.50
CA ASP A 31 6.03 4.38 0.34
C ASP A 31 6.83 5.51 -0.31
N VAL A 32 6.15 6.65 -0.52
CA VAL A 32 6.74 7.86 -1.12
C VAL A 32 7.89 8.38 -0.24
N LEU A 33 7.71 8.38 1.08
CA LEU A 33 8.77 8.74 2.03
C LEU A 33 9.96 7.80 1.93
N ALA A 34 9.71 6.49 1.96
CA ALA A 34 10.77 5.49 1.86
C ALA A 34 11.59 5.70 0.59
N GLY A 35 10.95 5.95 -0.56
CA GLY A 35 11.64 6.26 -1.82
C GLY A 35 12.41 7.58 -1.83
N ALA A 36 11.82 8.65 -1.29
CA ALA A 36 12.44 9.98 -1.23
C ALA A 36 13.72 9.96 -0.38
N VAL A 37 13.64 9.36 0.81
CA VAL A 37 14.78 9.25 1.73
C VAL A 37 15.77 8.19 1.23
N ALA A 38 15.33 7.05 0.70
CA ALA A 38 16.22 6.04 0.13
C ALA A 38 17.08 6.61 -1.00
N SER A 39 16.51 7.50 -1.83
CA SER A 39 17.28 8.23 -2.82
C SER A 39 18.14 9.30 -2.13
N THR A 40 17.59 10.39 -1.62
CA THR A 40 18.37 11.62 -1.30
C THR A 40 18.82 11.75 0.15
N GLY A 41 18.39 10.86 1.03
CA GLY A 41 18.62 10.94 2.49
C GLY A 41 17.72 11.94 3.22
N ARG A 42 16.88 12.68 2.50
CA ARG A 42 15.99 13.72 3.06
C ARG A 42 14.68 13.80 2.28
N VAL A 43 13.71 14.51 2.86
CA VAL A 43 12.46 14.88 2.18
C VAL A 43 12.68 16.22 1.47
N ARG A 44 12.16 16.36 0.24
CA ARG A 44 12.22 17.61 -0.54
C ARG A 44 10.80 18.16 -0.72
N PRO A 45 10.62 19.46 -1.04
CA PRO A 45 9.28 20.07 -1.15
C PRO A 45 8.32 19.30 -2.07
N ARG A 46 8.82 18.85 -3.22
CA ARG A 46 8.08 18.01 -4.17
C ARG A 46 7.50 16.73 -3.59
N THR A 47 8.10 16.17 -2.52
CA THR A 47 7.66 14.91 -1.92
C THR A 47 6.23 15.04 -1.42
N ALA A 48 5.81 16.22 -0.95
CA ALA A 48 4.43 16.48 -0.57
C ALA A 48 3.47 16.36 -1.76
N ALA A 49 3.81 16.95 -2.92
CA ALA A 49 3.02 16.82 -4.14
C ALA A 49 3.00 15.37 -4.65
N THR A 50 4.11 14.63 -4.53
CA THR A 50 4.14 13.19 -4.85
C THR A 50 3.27 12.36 -3.89
N MET A 51 3.25 12.68 -2.59
CA MET A 51 2.33 12.01 -1.65
C MET A 51 0.88 12.30 -2.00
N ALA A 52 0.54 13.55 -2.33
CA ALA A 52 -0.80 13.92 -2.76
C ALA A 52 -1.21 13.17 -4.05
N SER A 53 -0.30 13.08 -5.03
CA SER A 53 -0.48 12.26 -6.24
C SER A 53 -0.74 10.79 -5.89
N SER A 54 0.09 10.21 -5.02
CA SER A 54 0.00 8.83 -4.57
C SER A 54 -1.33 8.53 -3.86
N VAL A 55 -1.78 9.42 -2.98
CA VAL A 55 -3.07 9.32 -2.28
C VAL A 55 -4.24 9.45 -3.26
N ALA A 56 -4.18 10.37 -4.22
CA ALA A 56 -5.21 10.50 -5.26
C ALA A 56 -5.30 9.24 -6.12
N LEU A 57 -4.17 8.66 -6.55
CA LEU A 57 -4.15 7.41 -7.31
C LEU A 57 -4.64 6.21 -6.49
N TYR A 58 -4.35 6.17 -5.18
CA TYR A 58 -4.91 5.17 -4.28
C TYR A 58 -6.44 5.27 -4.22
N TRP A 59 -6.99 6.46 -3.97
CA TRP A 59 -8.44 6.66 -3.95
C TRP A 59 -9.10 6.39 -5.30
N ALA A 60 -8.40 6.69 -6.41
CA ALA A 60 -8.86 6.31 -7.75
C ALA A 60 -9.03 4.80 -7.88
N GLY A 61 -8.02 4.02 -7.45
CA GLY A 61 -8.09 2.57 -7.41
C GLY A 61 -9.21 2.06 -6.51
N MET A 62 -9.42 2.68 -5.34
CA MET A 62 -10.52 2.26 -4.46
C MET A 62 -11.91 2.45 -5.09
N ALA A 63 -12.14 3.60 -5.74
CA ALA A 63 -13.39 3.85 -6.45
C ALA A 63 -13.55 2.94 -7.68
N LEU A 64 -12.45 2.66 -8.39
CA LEU A 64 -12.44 1.76 -9.54
C LEU A 64 -12.70 0.30 -9.13
N ASN A 65 -12.13 -0.14 -8.01
CA ASN A 65 -12.34 -1.47 -7.46
C ASN A 65 -13.82 -1.70 -7.15
N ASP A 66 -14.46 -0.78 -6.43
CA ASP A 66 -15.89 -0.89 -6.11
C ASP A 66 -16.75 -0.82 -7.40
N TYR A 67 -16.38 0.00 -8.40
CA TYR A 67 -17.04 0.00 -9.72
C TYR A 67 -16.95 -1.35 -10.43
N ALA A 68 -15.79 -2.01 -10.37
CA ALA A 68 -15.53 -3.29 -11.01
C ALA A 68 -16.26 -4.44 -10.27
N ASP A 69 -16.27 -4.40 -8.94
CA ASP A 69 -16.87 -5.44 -8.09
C ASP A 69 -18.38 -5.28 -7.86
N ALA A 70 -18.99 -4.18 -8.33
CA ALA A 70 -20.39 -3.85 -8.04
C ALA A 70 -21.40 -5.00 -8.21
N THR A 71 -21.22 -5.87 -9.21
CA THR A 71 -22.10 -7.04 -9.42
C THR A 71 -21.87 -8.16 -8.42
N VAL A 72 -20.61 -8.41 -8.04
CA VAL A 72 -20.23 -9.42 -7.04
C VAL A 72 -20.63 -8.93 -5.65
N ASP A 73 -20.33 -7.67 -5.35
CA ASP A 73 -20.68 -7.01 -4.09
C ASP A 73 -22.19 -6.93 -3.88
N ALA A 74 -23.01 -6.89 -4.94
CA ALA A 74 -24.46 -6.94 -4.80
C ALA A 74 -24.98 -8.24 -4.16
N VAL A 75 -24.22 -9.34 -4.29
CA VAL A 75 -24.55 -10.63 -3.68
C VAL A 75 -23.82 -10.80 -2.36
N GLU A 76 -22.52 -10.53 -2.33
CA GLU A 76 -21.67 -10.85 -1.16
C GLU A 76 -21.71 -9.78 -0.07
N ARG A 77 -21.95 -8.50 -0.44
CA ARG A 77 -21.79 -7.31 0.43
C ARG A 77 -22.78 -6.19 0.06
N PRO A 78 -24.10 -6.43 0.15
CA PRO A 78 -25.12 -5.51 -0.35
C PRO A 78 -25.10 -4.13 0.33
N GLU A 79 -24.46 -4.00 1.49
CA GLU A 79 -24.28 -2.74 2.23
C GLU A 79 -23.27 -1.76 1.59
N ARG A 80 -22.46 -2.22 0.62
CA ARG A 80 -21.46 -1.38 -0.05
C ARG A 80 -22.09 -0.19 -0.80
N PRO A 81 -21.35 0.92 -1.01
CA PRO A 81 -21.92 2.16 -1.54
C PRO A 81 -22.65 2.03 -2.87
N ILE A 82 -22.15 1.20 -3.80
CA ILE A 82 -22.76 1.01 -5.12
C ILE A 82 -23.99 0.09 -5.06
N PRO A 83 -23.91 -1.15 -4.54
CA PRO A 83 -25.10 -2.02 -4.44
C PRO A 83 -26.23 -1.46 -3.59
N SER A 84 -25.92 -0.73 -2.51
CA SER A 84 -26.91 -0.07 -1.66
C SER A 84 -27.57 1.16 -2.31
N GLY A 85 -27.15 1.55 -3.52
CA GLY A 85 -27.69 2.72 -4.24
C GLY A 85 -27.24 4.08 -3.69
N ARG A 86 -26.38 4.12 -2.66
CA ARG A 86 -25.85 5.38 -2.09
C ARG A 86 -24.92 6.13 -3.04
N VAL A 87 -24.25 5.40 -3.93
CA VAL A 87 -23.39 5.96 -4.98
C VAL A 87 -23.70 5.25 -6.31
N GLY A 88 -24.14 6.02 -7.32
CA GLY A 88 -24.36 5.47 -8.65
C GLY A 88 -23.07 4.92 -9.27
N ARG A 89 -23.16 3.82 -10.03
CA ARG A 89 -22.00 3.18 -10.67
C ARG A 89 -21.23 4.14 -11.61
N ARG A 90 -21.94 4.99 -12.36
CA ARG A 90 -21.33 6.03 -13.20
C ARG A 90 -20.56 7.07 -12.38
N THR A 91 -21.08 7.44 -11.21
CA THR A 91 -20.42 8.37 -10.28
C THR A 91 -19.14 7.79 -9.71
N ALA A 92 -19.13 6.50 -9.37
CA ALA A 92 -17.90 5.82 -8.93
C ALA A 92 -16.83 5.81 -10.03
N LEU A 93 -17.20 5.50 -11.28
CA LEU A 93 -16.28 5.55 -12.41
C LEU A 93 -15.76 6.97 -12.67
N ALA A 94 -16.65 7.98 -12.67
CA ALA A 94 -16.26 9.38 -12.84
C ALA A 94 -15.30 9.84 -11.72
N THR A 95 -15.55 9.41 -10.48
CA THR A 95 -14.67 9.65 -9.34
C THR A 95 -13.30 9.01 -9.55
N ALA A 96 -13.25 7.75 -9.99
CA ALA A 96 -11.99 7.07 -10.32
C ALA A 96 -11.20 7.80 -11.42
N CYS A 97 -11.87 8.19 -12.51
CA CYS A 97 -11.24 8.95 -13.61
C CYS A 97 -10.74 10.33 -13.16
N GLY A 98 -11.55 11.08 -12.39
CA GLY A 98 -11.20 12.40 -11.90
C GLY A 98 -10.00 12.36 -10.94
N LEU A 99 -9.99 11.40 -10.01
CA LEU A 99 -8.87 11.19 -9.09
C LEU A 99 -7.62 10.69 -9.83
N THR A 100 -7.77 9.88 -10.88
CA THR A 100 -6.66 9.48 -11.75
C THR A 100 -6.03 10.70 -12.43
N ALA A 101 -6.85 11.56 -13.03
CA ALA A 101 -6.40 12.78 -13.69
C ALA A 101 -5.72 13.75 -12.69
N ALA A 102 -6.30 13.93 -11.51
CA ALA A 102 -5.71 14.74 -10.44
C ALA A 102 -4.37 14.15 -9.97
N GLY A 103 -4.29 12.83 -9.78
CA GLY A 103 -3.07 12.13 -9.40
C GLY A 103 -1.94 12.30 -10.41
N LEU A 104 -2.23 12.14 -11.70
CA LEU A 104 -1.27 12.38 -12.78
C LEU A 104 -0.86 13.85 -12.90
N GLY A 105 -1.81 14.78 -12.74
CA GLY A 105 -1.54 16.22 -12.72
C GLY A 105 -0.60 16.61 -11.57
N LEU A 106 -0.85 16.11 -10.36
CA LEU A 106 0.02 16.32 -9.20
C LEU A 106 1.42 15.70 -9.40
N ALA A 107 1.53 14.55 -10.05
CA ALA A 107 2.82 13.96 -10.41
C ALA A 107 3.57 14.86 -11.41
N ALA A 108 2.88 15.37 -12.43
CA ALA A 108 3.46 16.31 -13.39
C ALA A 108 3.95 17.60 -12.71
N LEU A 109 3.19 18.15 -11.75
CA LEU A 109 3.61 19.30 -10.96
C LEU A 109 4.82 18.98 -10.06
N ALA A 110 4.90 17.77 -9.51
CA ALA A 110 5.97 17.37 -8.60
C ALA A 110 7.33 17.14 -9.29
N GLY A 111 7.34 16.68 -10.55
CA GLY A 111 8.58 16.30 -11.23
C GLY A 111 8.49 16.14 -12.75
N GLY A 112 7.48 16.73 -13.38
CA GLY A 112 7.29 16.78 -14.83
C GLY A 112 7.26 15.42 -15.51
N ARG A 113 7.84 15.34 -16.71
CA ARG A 113 7.93 14.12 -17.52
C ARG A 113 8.59 12.97 -16.77
N ALA A 114 9.60 13.26 -15.94
CA ALA A 114 10.27 12.23 -15.18
C ALA A 114 9.32 11.58 -14.18
N ALA A 115 8.57 12.36 -13.40
CA ALA A 115 7.59 11.83 -12.45
C ALA A 115 6.46 11.07 -13.16
N LEU A 116 5.96 11.59 -14.28
CA LEU A 116 4.95 10.92 -15.12
C LEU A 116 5.44 9.56 -15.64
N GLY A 117 6.74 9.42 -15.93
CA GLY A 117 7.34 8.14 -16.34
C GLY A 117 7.20 7.02 -15.29
N VAL A 118 6.86 7.33 -14.04
CA VAL A 118 6.52 6.33 -13.00
C VAL A 118 5.03 6.32 -12.71
N ALA A 119 4.39 7.49 -12.64
CA ALA A 119 2.98 7.62 -12.30
C ALA A 119 2.04 7.00 -13.35
N VAL A 120 2.40 7.08 -14.64
CA VAL A 120 1.59 6.48 -15.72
C VAL A 120 1.63 4.95 -15.67
N PRO A 121 2.79 4.26 -15.60
CA PRO A 121 2.83 2.81 -15.37
C PRO A 121 2.13 2.38 -14.08
N LEU A 122 2.29 3.15 -12.99
CA LEU A 122 1.58 2.90 -11.73
C LEU A 122 0.06 2.93 -11.93
N THR A 123 -0.45 3.96 -12.59
CA THR A 123 -1.88 4.11 -12.93
C THR A 123 -2.36 2.94 -13.77
N GLY A 124 -1.56 2.55 -14.78
CA GLY A 124 -1.85 1.39 -15.62
C GLY A 124 -1.97 0.08 -14.82
N LEU A 125 -1.07 -0.15 -13.85
CA LEU A 125 -1.15 -1.32 -12.97
C LEU A 125 -2.37 -1.29 -12.04
N VAL A 126 -2.72 -0.12 -11.50
CA VAL A 126 -3.93 0.03 -10.66
C VAL A 126 -5.17 -0.36 -11.46
N TRP A 127 -5.34 0.23 -12.65
CA TRP A 127 -6.47 -0.07 -13.53
C TRP A 127 -6.47 -1.53 -14.00
N ALA A 128 -5.32 -2.07 -14.39
CA ALA A 128 -5.22 -3.46 -14.81
C ALA A 128 -5.55 -4.42 -13.67
N TYR A 129 -5.11 -4.12 -12.44
CA TYR A 129 -5.44 -4.90 -11.25
C TYR A 129 -6.95 -4.93 -10.99
N ASP A 130 -7.58 -3.77 -10.88
CA ASP A 130 -8.99 -3.66 -10.49
C ASP A 130 -9.93 -4.24 -11.57
N LEU A 131 -9.60 -4.08 -12.85
CA LEU A 131 -10.46 -4.51 -13.94
C LEU A 131 -10.25 -5.97 -14.35
N ARG A 132 -9.05 -6.54 -14.16
CA ARG A 132 -8.75 -7.90 -14.68
C ARG A 132 -7.83 -8.73 -13.80
N LEU A 133 -6.71 -8.19 -13.31
CA LEU A 133 -5.64 -9.05 -12.78
C LEU A 133 -5.90 -9.57 -11.37
N LYS A 134 -6.76 -8.91 -10.57
CA LYS A 134 -7.01 -9.33 -9.18
C LYS A 134 -7.55 -10.77 -9.05
N SER A 135 -8.32 -11.23 -10.03
CA SER A 135 -8.89 -12.59 -10.08
C SER A 135 -7.98 -13.62 -10.76
N THR A 136 -6.85 -13.23 -11.34
CA THR A 136 -5.94 -14.14 -12.07
C THR A 136 -4.67 -14.45 -11.28
N ALA A 137 -3.89 -15.47 -11.67
CA ALA A 137 -2.61 -15.78 -11.02
C ALA A 137 -1.67 -14.55 -10.89
N ALA A 138 -1.77 -13.57 -11.79
CA ALA A 138 -0.95 -12.36 -11.80
C ALA A 138 -1.32 -11.30 -10.74
N GLY A 139 -2.45 -11.43 -10.05
CA GLY A 139 -2.93 -10.43 -9.06
C GLY A 139 -1.89 -9.99 -8.02
N PRO A 140 -1.21 -10.91 -7.29
CA PRO A 140 -0.15 -10.58 -6.34
C PRO A 140 1.01 -9.82 -6.97
N ALA A 141 1.41 -10.19 -8.20
CA ALA A 141 2.49 -9.50 -8.91
C ALA A 141 2.09 -8.08 -9.33
N ALA A 142 0.85 -7.89 -9.79
CA ALA A 142 0.34 -6.57 -10.17
C ALA A 142 0.25 -5.63 -8.95
N MET A 143 -0.30 -6.10 -7.82
CA MET A 143 -0.38 -5.32 -6.58
C MET A 143 1.02 -4.99 -6.03
N ALA A 144 1.93 -5.97 -6.04
CA ALA A 144 3.33 -5.76 -5.66
C ALA A 144 4.04 -4.73 -6.56
N GLY A 145 3.82 -4.80 -7.87
CA GLY A 145 4.35 -3.84 -8.84
C GLY A 145 3.81 -2.43 -8.61
N ALA A 146 2.52 -2.29 -8.32
CA ALA A 146 1.92 -1.00 -7.99
C ALA A 146 2.56 -0.39 -6.72
N ARG A 147 2.73 -1.18 -5.65
CA ARG A 147 3.38 -0.68 -4.42
C ARG A 147 4.88 -0.36 -4.63
N ALA A 148 5.59 -1.17 -5.41
CA ALA A 148 6.99 -0.90 -5.76
C ALA A 148 7.14 0.40 -6.58
N LEU A 149 6.30 0.61 -7.61
CA LEU A 149 6.28 1.85 -8.38
C LEU A 149 5.91 3.06 -7.52
N ASN A 150 5.03 2.87 -6.53
CA ASN A 150 4.69 3.94 -5.59
C ASN A 150 5.89 4.39 -4.74
N VAL A 151 6.74 3.45 -4.31
CA VAL A 151 8.03 3.78 -3.67
C VAL A 151 8.93 4.52 -4.65
N LEU A 152 9.05 4.04 -5.90
CA LEU A 152 9.88 4.68 -6.92
C LEU A 152 9.39 6.08 -7.31
N ALA A 153 8.09 6.36 -7.20
CA ALA A 153 7.53 7.69 -7.44
C ALA A 153 8.10 8.73 -6.46
N GLY A 154 8.35 8.33 -5.21
CA GLY A 154 8.98 9.21 -4.21
C GLY A 154 10.46 9.52 -4.47
N ALA A 155 11.16 8.66 -5.22
CA ALA A 155 12.58 8.81 -5.48
C ALA A 155 12.91 10.00 -6.40
N GLU A 156 14.09 10.60 -6.23
CA GLU A 156 14.60 11.64 -7.13
C GLU A 156 14.73 11.14 -8.58
N PRO A 157 14.17 11.85 -9.59
CA PRO A 157 14.53 11.72 -10.99
C PRO A 157 16.04 11.68 -11.13
N GLY A 158 16.55 10.68 -11.85
CA GLY A 158 17.98 10.41 -11.97
C GLY A 158 18.60 9.60 -10.82
N ARG A 159 17.90 9.36 -9.71
CA ARG A 159 18.42 8.57 -8.57
C ARG A 159 17.46 7.47 -8.09
N ARG A 160 16.60 6.99 -8.99
CA ARG A 160 15.63 5.91 -8.73
C ARG A 160 16.31 4.58 -8.41
N SER A 161 17.47 4.31 -8.99
CA SER A 161 18.27 3.12 -8.70
C SER A 161 18.61 3.00 -7.21
N SER A 162 18.83 4.13 -6.52
CA SER A 162 19.08 4.17 -5.08
C SER A 162 17.86 3.79 -4.22
N ALA A 163 16.65 3.84 -4.80
CA ALA A 163 15.41 3.44 -4.14
C ALA A 163 14.93 2.04 -4.54
N LEU A 164 15.56 1.39 -5.53
CA LEU A 164 15.18 0.03 -5.96
C LEU A 164 15.16 -0.99 -4.82
N PRO A 165 16.14 -1.05 -3.90
CA PRO A 165 16.07 -1.99 -2.78
C PRO A 165 14.83 -1.77 -1.91
N ALA A 166 14.47 -0.51 -1.62
CA ALA A 166 13.28 -0.21 -0.84
C ALA A 166 12.00 -0.59 -1.59
N ALA A 167 11.94 -0.29 -2.89
CA ALA A 167 10.80 -0.64 -3.74
C ALA A 167 10.60 -2.16 -3.84
N LEU A 168 11.68 -2.93 -4.00
CA LEU A 168 11.64 -4.39 -4.07
C LEU A 168 11.21 -5.01 -2.74
N LEU A 169 11.65 -4.47 -1.59
CA LEU A 169 11.25 -4.97 -0.28
C LEU A 169 9.77 -4.70 0.02
N VAL A 170 9.27 -3.51 -0.33
CA VAL A 170 7.83 -3.20 -0.23
C VAL A 170 7.03 -4.07 -1.21
N GLY A 171 7.53 -4.28 -2.43
CA GLY A 171 6.92 -5.17 -3.41
C GLY A 171 6.85 -6.62 -2.92
N ALA A 172 7.95 -7.15 -2.37
CA ALA A 172 8.01 -8.50 -1.81
C ALA A 172 7.02 -8.68 -0.66
N HIS A 173 6.98 -7.74 0.28
CA HIS A 173 5.97 -7.74 1.34
C HIS A 173 4.54 -7.77 0.76
N THR A 174 4.24 -6.85 -0.16
CA THR A 174 2.92 -6.74 -0.79
C THR A 174 2.53 -8.03 -1.51
N TYR A 175 3.48 -8.66 -2.21
CA TYR A 175 3.27 -9.95 -2.86
C TYR A 175 2.88 -11.02 -1.86
N THR A 176 3.62 -11.15 -0.74
CA THR A 176 3.33 -12.17 0.27
C THR A 176 1.95 -11.99 0.89
N VAL A 177 1.54 -10.75 1.22
CA VAL A 177 0.21 -10.45 1.78
C VAL A 177 -0.88 -10.78 0.76
N THR A 178 -0.70 -10.37 -0.49
CA THR A 178 -1.71 -10.60 -1.56
C THR A 178 -1.82 -12.07 -1.95
N ALA A 179 -0.73 -12.83 -1.90
CA ALA A 179 -0.75 -14.28 -2.12
C ALA A 179 -1.48 -15.00 -0.97
N LEU A 180 -1.26 -14.56 0.27
CA LEU A 180 -1.89 -15.15 1.44
C LEU A 180 -3.39 -14.80 1.52
N SER A 181 -3.79 -13.59 1.11
CA SER A 181 -5.19 -13.12 1.15
C SER A 181 -6.14 -13.96 0.29
N ARG A 182 -5.62 -14.66 -0.72
CA ARG A 182 -6.41 -15.59 -1.54
C ARG A 182 -6.99 -16.78 -0.79
N HIS A 183 -6.47 -17.06 0.40
CA HIS A 183 -6.81 -18.24 1.19
C HIS A 183 -7.62 -17.87 2.45
N GLU A 184 -8.18 -16.66 2.50
CA GLU A 184 -8.91 -16.15 3.68
C GLU A 184 -10.27 -16.79 3.92
N VAL A 185 -10.89 -17.38 2.90
CA VAL A 185 -12.23 -17.96 2.99
C VAL A 185 -12.16 -19.41 3.47
N THR A 186 -11.35 -20.24 2.79
CA THR A 186 -11.32 -21.70 3.00
C THR A 186 -10.10 -22.18 3.79
N GLY A 187 -9.09 -21.33 4.01
CA GLY A 187 -7.80 -21.73 4.57
C GLY A 187 -6.78 -22.04 3.47
N ALA A 188 -5.53 -22.29 3.88
CA ALA A 188 -4.41 -22.44 2.96
C ALA A 188 -3.79 -23.85 3.02
N PRO A 189 -3.15 -24.33 1.94
CA PRO A 189 -2.16 -25.39 2.10
C PRO A 189 -1.00 -24.89 2.97
N ARG A 190 -0.42 -25.74 3.84
CA ARG A 190 0.67 -25.37 4.77
C ARG A 190 1.87 -24.71 4.07
N SER A 191 2.13 -25.08 2.81
CA SER A 191 3.21 -24.54 1.99
C SER A 191 3.08 -23.03 1.73
N VAL A 192 1.86 -22.49 1.63
CA VAL A 192 1.65 -21.07 1.31
C VAL A 192 2.03 -20.16 2.49
N PRO A 193 1.50 -20.33 3.72
CA PRO A 193 1.97 -19.57 4.87
C PRO A 193 3.47 -19.76 5.15
N ALA A 194 4.00 -20.97 4.97
CA ALA A 194 5.44 -21.23 5.14
C ALA A 194 6.30 -20.47 4.11
N ALA A 195 5.93 -20.46 2.82
CA ALA A 195 6.64 -19.71 1.79
C ALA A 195 6.55 -18.19 2.02
N THR A 196 5.38 -17.69 2.40
CA THR A 196 5.21 -16.25 2.71
C THR A 196 5.95 -15.83 3.97
N LEU A 197 6.07 -16.71 4.97
CA LEU A 197 6.92 -16.52 6.16
C LEU A 197 8.40 -16.44 5.77
N ALA A 198 8.89 -17.33 4.92
CA ALA A 198 10.27 -17.28 4.42
C ALA A 198 10.54 -15.97 3.68
N GLY A 199 9.63 -15.53 2.81
CA GLY A 199 9.71 -14.24 2.14
C GLY A 199 9.71 -13.05 3.12
N THR A 200 8.93 -13.14 4.19
CA THR A 200 8.87 -12.12 5.26
C THR A 200 10.16 -12.06 6.06
N ALA A 201 10.73 -13.20 6.43
CA ALA A 201 12.03 -13.28 7.09
C ALA A 201 13.15 -12.70 6.21
N ALA A 202 13.19 -13.09 4.93
CA ALA A 202 14.16 -12.54 3.96
C ALA A 202 14.01 -11.02 3.80
N THR A 203 12.78 -10.52 3.72
CA THR A 203 12.49 -9.07 3.64
C THR A 203 12.97 -8.34 4.90
N ALA A 204 12.73 -8.90 6.08
CA ALA A 204 13.16 -8.32 7.35
C ALA A 204 14.69 -8.26 7.46
N LEU A 205 15.37 -9.36 7.14
CA LEU A 205 16.84 -9.42 7.14
C LEU A 205 17.45 -8.42 6.18
N ALA A 206 16.94 -8.36 4.94
CA ALA A 206 17.40 -7.41 3.93
C ALA A 206 17.14 -5.95 4.35
N ALA A 207 15.97 -5.65 4.93
CA ALA A 207 15.65 -4.30 5.42
C ALA A 207 16.57 -3.87 6.57
N GLY A 208 16.88 -4.77 7.51
CA GLY A 208 17.78 -4.52 8.63
C GLY A 208 19.25 -4.40 8.24
N ALA A 209 19.69 -5.14 7.20
CA ALA A 209 21.05 -5.08 6.68
C ALA A 209 21.31 -3.88 5.75
N LEU A 210 20.25 -3.29 5.18
CA LEU A 210 20.34 -2.23 4.18
C LEU A 210 21.21 -1.01 4.57
N PRO A 211 21.19 -0.50 5.82
CA PRO A 211 22.07 0.60 6.22
C PRO A 211 23.56 0.25 6.14
N SER A 212 23.92 -1.00 6.41
CA SER A 212 25.30 -1.49 6.39
C SER A 212 25.85 -1.66 4.97
N LEU A 213 24.95 -1.93 4.00
CA LEU A 213 25.30 -2.07 2.58
C LEU A 213 25.44 -0.73 1.85
N ARG A 214 24.89 0.35 2.42
CA ARG A 214 24.98 1.69 1.84
C ARG A 214 26.32 2.31 2.20
N ARG A 215 27.20 2.54 1.20
CA ARG A 215 28.45 3.30 1.40
C ARG A 215 28.13 4.64 2.07
N THR A 216 28.74 4.88 3.22
CA THR A 216 28.69 6.14 3.95
C THR A 216 29.39 7.22 3.11
N GLY A 217 28.62 7.97 2.32
CA GLY A 217 29.10 9.24 1.76
C GLY A 217 29.34 10.25 2.87
N ARG A 218 30.35 11.11 2.74
CA ARG A 218 30.58 12.25 3.64
C ARG A 218 29.28 13.05 3.81
N GLY A 219 28.82 13.26 5.04
CA GLY A 219 27.63 14.06 5.36
C GLY A 219 26.31 13.30 5.57
N ARG A 220 26.29 11.96 5.61
CA ARG A 220 25.09 11.22 6.05
C ARG A 220 25.02 11.23 7.60
N PRO A 221 23.82 11.38 8.20
CA PRO A 221 23.63 11.40 9.65
C PRO A 221 24.10 10.11 10.30
N ASP A 222 24.27 10.16 11.63
CA ASP A 222 24.87 9.10 12.45
C ASP A 222 24.39 7.70 12.05
N GLY A 223 25.29 6.93 11.44
CA GLY A 223 25.01 5.60 10.91
C GLY A 223 24.58 4.62 12.00
N ARG A 224 24.82 4.93 13.28
CA ARG A 224 24.30 4.15 14.41
C ARG A 224 22.78 4.28 14.54
N ALA A 225 22.24 5.49 14.50
CA ALA A 225 20.79 5.72 14.61
C ALA A 225 20.01 5.10 13.46
N ALA A 226 20.53 5.20 12.23
CA ALA A 226 19.95 4.55 11.06
C ALA A 226 19.92 3.01 11.20
N ARG A 227 21.00 2.39 11.67
CA ARG A 227 21.08 0.95 11.93
C ARG A 227 20.11 0.49 13.01
N ILE A 228 20.04 1.21 14.13
CA ILE A 228 19.12 0.89 15.23
C ILE A 228 17.67 1.01 14.74
N GLY A 229 17.30 2.10 14.08
CA GLY A 229 15.95 2.30 13.55
C GLY A 229 15.55 1.25 12.51
N ALA A 230 16.46 0.89 11.61
CA ALA A 230 16.22 -0.16 10.62
C ALA A 230 16.03 -1.53 11.27
N ALA A 231 16.90 -1.91 12.21
CA ALA A 231 16.80 -3.16 12.94
C ALA A 231 15.52 -3.25 13.77
N ALA A 232 15.16 -2.18 14.48
CA ALA A 232 13.94 -2.11 15.29
C ALA A 232 12.67 -2.25 14.41
N GLY A 233 12.60 -1.52 13.29
CA GLY A 233 11.48 -1.62 12.36
C GLY A 233 11.39 -2.99 11.69
N ALA A 234 12.52 -3.57 11.29
CA ALA A 234 12.58 -4.91 10.70
C ALA A 234 12.19 -6.02 11.70
N LEU A 235 12.60 -5.89 12.96
CA LEU A 235 12.20 -6.81 14.02
C LEU A 235 10.72 -6.70 14.35
N ALA A 236 10.19 -5.47 14.45
CA ALA A 236 8.75 -5.24 14.64
C ALA A 236 7.95 -5.82 13.46
N TYR A 237 8.41 -5.63 12.23
CA TYR A 237 7.84 -6.24 11.03
C TYR A 237 7.81 -7.78 11.10
N LEU A 238 8.95 -8.40 11.41
CA LEU A 238 9.08 -9.87 11.47
C LEU A 238 8.25 -10.49 12.60
N THR A 239 8.29 -9.89 13.79
CA THR A 239 7.57 -10.42 14.97
C THR A 239 6.06 -10.32 14.80
N THR A 240 5.56 -9.25 14.18
CA THR A 240 4.13 -9.06 13.95
C THR A 240 3.60 -9.92 12.82
N TYR A 241 4.15 -9.78 11.61
CA TYR A 241 3.64 -10.49 10.44
C TYR A 241 4.13 -11.94 10.41
N GLY A 242 5.44 -12.14 10.59
CA GLY A 242 6.06 -13.47 10.62
C GLY A 242 5.51 -14.33 11.77
N GLY A 243 5.26 -13.75 12.94
CA GLY A 243 4.60 -14.46 14.04
C GLY A 243 3.19 -14.94 13.69
N ALA A 244 2.41 -14.14 12.95
CA ALA A 244 1.08 -14.54 12.50
C ALA A 244 1.13 -15.59 11.38
N GLN A 245 2.09 -15.47 10.45
CA GLN A 245 2.32 -16.45 9.40
C GLN A 245 2.82 -17.79 9.96
N ALA A 246 3.66 -17.78 11.00
CA ALA A 246 4.10 -18.99 11.68
C ALA A 246 2.92 -19.76 12.30
N ARG A 247 2.01 -19.05 12.97
CA ARG A 247 0.75 -19.66 13.45
C ARG A 247 -0.07 -20.26 12.32
N ALA A 248 -0.22 -19.54 11.21
CA ALA A 248 -0.91 -20.05 10.02
C ALA A 248 -0.16 -21.23 9.36
N ALA A 249 1.17 -21.29 9.39
CA ALA A 249 1.94 -22.40 8.85
C ALA A 249 1.75 -23.69 9.69
N HIS A 250 1.70 -23.56 11.01
CA HIS A 250 1.39 -24.68 11.90
C HIS A 250 -0.06 -25.16 11.75
N HIS A 251 -1.01 -24.21 11.76
CA HIS A 251 -2.45 -24.48 11.67
C HIS A 251 -3.09 -23.59 10.58
N PRO A 252 -3.19 -24.06 9.32
CA PRO A 252 -3.55 -23.22 8.19
C PRO A 252 -5.07 -23.06 8.00
N SER A 253 -5.78 -22.75 9.09
CA SER A 253 -7.20 -22.45 9.07
C SER A 253 -7.48 -21.08 8.45
N ALA A 254 -8.68 -20.90 7.90
CA ALA A 254 -9.14 -19.61 7.36
C ALA A 254 -9.01 -18.47 8.40
N ALA A 255 -9.28 -18.75 9.67
CA ALA A 255 -9.13 -17.79 10.76
C ALA A 255 -7.68 -17.33 10.96
N ASN A 256 -6.72 -18.26 10.97
CA ASN A 256 -5.30 -17.92 11.12
C ASN A 256 -4.75 -17.19 9.88
N VAL A 257 -5.22 -17.56 8.69
CA VAL A 257 -4.87 -16.85 7.44
C VAL A 257 -5.37 -15.40 7.49
N ARG A 258 -6.64 -15.16 7.85
CA ARG A 258 -7.19 -13.80 8.00
C ARG A 258 -6.43 -12.97 9.03
N GLN A 259 -6.08 -13.57 10.17
CA GLN A 259 -5.25 -12.91 11.17
C GLN A 259 -3.85 -12.54 10.61
N ALA A 260 -3.25 -13.44 9.83
CA ALA A 260 -1.95 -13.17 9.20
C ALA A 260 -2.02 -12.08 8.13
N VAL A 261 -3.07 -12.06 7.30
CA VAL A 261 -3.31 -10.99 6.31
C VAL A 261 -3.52 -9.65 7.00
N GLY A 262 -4.39 -9.61 8.02
CA GLY A 262 -4.60 -8.40 8.82
C GLY A 262 -3.33 -7.90 9.50
N ALA A 263 -2.50 -8.81 10.03
CA ALA A 263 -1.18 -8.46 10.56
C ALA A 263 -0.29 -7.90 9.45
N GLY A 264 -0.23 -8.55 8.29
CA GLY A 264 0.57 -8.13 7.14
C GLY A 264 0.24 -6.71 6.66
N ILE A 265 -1.05 -6.39 6.50
CA ILE A 265 -1.51 -5.04 6.12
C ILE A 265 -0.98 -3.98 7.09
N LEU A 266 -1.00 -4.28 8.40
CA LEU A 266 -0.52 -3.38 9.44
C LEU A 266 1.02 -3.32 9.49
N SER A 267 1.70 -4.43 9.24
CA SER A 267 3.16 -4.54 9.32
C SER A 267 3.90 -3.78 8.20
N LEU A 268 3.19 -3.31 7.16
CA LEU A 268 3.78 -2.42 6.17
C LEU A 268 4.37 -1.14 6.78
N MET A 269 3.73 -0.56 7.80
CA MET A 269 4.24 0.66 8.44
C MET A 269 5.58 0.45 9.17
N PRO A 270 5.77 -0.59 10.00
CA PRO A 270 7.09 -0.98 10.51
C PRO A 270 8.15 -1.17 9.41
N LEU A 271 7.79 -1.79 8.28
CA LEU A 271 8.69 -1.95 7.14
C LEU A 271 9.07 -0.61 6.52
N GLN A 272 8.10 0.28 6.27
CA GLN A 272 8.34 1.64 5.76
C GLN A 272 9.22 2.45 6.72
N ALA A 273 9.02 2.31 8.04
CA ALA A 273 9.86 2.94 9.06
C ALA A 273 11.30 2.41 8.99
N ALA A 274 11.49 1.09 8.89
CA ALA A 274 12.82 0.49 8.73
C ALA A 274 13.55 1.03 7.49
N LEU A 275 12.86 1.07 6.34
CA LEU A 275 13.42 1.56 5.08
C LEU A 275 13.72 3.07 5.12
N THR A 276 12.89 3.85 5.80
CA THR A 276 13.11 5.30 6.01
C THR A 276 14.32 5.56 6.91
N ALA A 277 14.48 4.79 7.98
CA ALA A 277 15.67 4.83 8.83
C ALA A 277 16.93 4.46 8.03
N SER A 278 16.89 3.38 7.25
CA SER A 278 17.97 2.95 6.33
C SER A 278 18.31 4.01 5.28
N GLY A 279 17.33 4.82 4.88
CA GLY A 279 17.52 5.96 3.99
C GLY A 279 18.32 7.11 4.62
N GLY A 280 18.45 7.16 5.95
CA GLY A 280 19.14 8.23 6.69
C GLY A 280 18.22 9.21 7.41
N ALA A 281 16.92 8.90 7.59
CA ALA A 281 15.99 9.77 8.33
C ALA A 281 15.35 9.05 9.53
N PRO A 282 16.12 8.70 10.58
CA PRO A 282 15.61 7.97 11.74
C PRO A 282 14.52 8.73 12.51
N ALA A 283 14.55 10.07 12.53
CA ALA A 283 13.49 10.86 13.16
C ALA A 283 12.14 10.70 12.42
N LEU A 284 12.15 10.74 11.08
CA LEU A 284 10.95 10.49 10.27
C LEU A 284 10.46 9.03 10.43
N ALA A 285 11.38 8.08 10.54
CA ALA A 285 11.04 6.69 10.84
C ALA A 285 10.34 6.55 12.20
N GLY A 286 10.83 7.27 13.23
CA GLY A 286 10.19 7.34 14.55
C GLY A 286 8.77 7.91 14.49
N LEU A 287 8.56 8.97 13.70
CA LEU A 287 7.23 9.55 13.48
C LEU A 287 6.28 8.57 12.77
N LEU A 288 6.75 7.87 11.74
CA LEU A 288 5.98 6.83 11.06
C LEU A 288 5.60 5.69 12.01
N ALA A 289 6.55 5.24 12.85
CA ALA A 289 6.30 4.23 13.87
C ALA A 289 5.28 4.71 14.92
N ALA A 290 5.36 5.97 15.35
CA ALA A 290 4.44 6.58 16.31
C ALA A 290 3.02 6.79 15.74
N ALA A 291 2.89 6.99 14.42
CA ALA A 291 1.60 7.09 13.74
C ALA A 291 0.88 5.74 13.62
N HIS A 292 1.61 4.62 13.74
CA HIS A 292 1.11 3.27 13.51
C HIS A 292 -0.07 2.86 14.41
N PRO A 293 -0.05 3.07 15.75
CA PRO A 293 -1.18 2.75 16.62
C PRO A 293 -2.44 3.53 16.26
N THR A 294 -2.29 4.79 15.85
CA THR A 294 -3.39 5.69 15.48
C THR A 294 -4.02 5.24 14.15
N ALA A 295 -3.19 4.96 13.14
CA ALA A 295 -3.65 4.38 11.88
C ALA A 295 -4.39 3.06 12.10
N ARG A 296 -3.87 2.18 12.98
CA ARG A 296 -4.50 0.91 13.35
C ARG A 296 -5.83 1.08 14.09
N ARG A 297 -5.99 2.14 14.90
CA ARG A 297 -7.27 2.45 15.57
C ARG A 297 -8.30 2.99 14.60
N LEU A 298 -7.89 3.85 13.66
CA LEU A 298 -8.78 4.43 12.64
C LEU A 298 -9.23 3.38 11.62
N ALA A 299 -8.34 2.50 11.16
CA ALA A 299 -8.68 1.42 10.24
C ALA A 299 -9.76 0.48 10.80
N ARG A 300 -9.68 0.15 12.10
CA ARG A 300 -10.68 -0.67 12.80
C ARG A 300 -12.06 -0.02 12.94
N LYS A 301 -12.16 1.31 12.84
CA LYS A 301 -13.44 2.03 12.97
C LYS A 301 -14.19 2.15 11.64
N VAL A 302 -13.53 1.94 10.51
CA VAL A 302 -14.09 2.22 9.17
C VAL A 302 -14.13 0.99 8.25
N SER A 303 -13.35 -0.04 8.56
CA SER A 303 -13.53 -1.37 7.99
C SER A 303 -13.90 -2.35 9.10
N PRO A 304 -15.20 -2.66 9.29
CA PRO A 304 -15.57 -3.95 9.82
C PRO A 304 -15.23 -4.95 8.70
N THR A 305 -14.13 -5.68 8.87
CA THR A 305 -14.10 -7.03 8.28
C THR A 305 -15.17 -7.87 8.94
#